data_AF-A0A7R9SYZ4-F1
#
_entry.id   AF-A0A7R9SYZ4-F1
#
_cell.length_a   1.000
_cell.length_b   1.000
_cell.length_c   1.000
_cell.angle_alpha   90.00
_cell.angle_beta   90.00
_cell.angle_gamma   90.00
#
_symmetry.space_group_name_H-M   'P 1'
#
loop_
_entity.id
_entity.type
_entity.pdbx_description
1 polymer ?
#
loop_
_entity_poly.entity_id
_entity_poly.type
_entity_poly.pdbx_seq_one_letter_code
_entity_poly.pdbx_strand_id
1 'polypeptide(L)'
;ALDARATRGATRDATRVASGACALVAVIACGASEDARAGGAAIDPFYAFSPVCPASDGVFRVGQRAAISLAGDENIENYRPLINDVLIRVRTELCVLESFVRETAVPFVREKGLGWVLPRRETSETYLAGVVFMLGANFILLGSTKVVAIMAIYHDLSLGLATRLFGSALGALGPTNEREKREKELNKVMDEQMNELKGVMSNWTIGKDDRARKTQEINDKYATKLEALRGSQEERSDRDDAVGLSKFRQVAGIVAVPLKVYGTVSSKGRQVLEVFDTFCSRYFVAFTVTYIIIKTAHYTVLKDFP
;
A
#
# COMPACT_ATOMS: atom_id res chain seq x y z
N ALA A 1 10.44 -40.22 27.76
CA ALA A 1 10.08 -40.40 26.33
C ALA A 1 8.80 -39.66 25.90
N LEU A 2 8.09 -38.96 26.80
CA LEU A 2 6.82 -38.27 26.48
C LEU A 2 6.94 -36.75 26.20
N ASP A 3 8.04 -36.10 26.60
CA ASP A 3 8.20 -34.64 26.40
C ASP A 3 8.75 -34.19 25.04
N ALA A 4 9.29 -35.12 24.24
CA ALA A 4 9.86 -34.78 22.92
C ALA A 4 8.82 -34.75 21.78
N ARG A 5 7.56 -35.10 22.07
CA ARG A 5 6.46 -35.19 21.08
C ARG A 5 5.57 -33.95 21.08
N ALA A 6 5.38 -33.30 22.23
CA ALA A 6 4.57 -32.07 22.36
C ALA A 6 5.28 -30.83 21.76
N THR A 7 6.60 -30.74 21.91
CA THR A 7 7.42 -29.64 21.37
C THR A 7 7.61 -29.70 19.86
N ARG A 8 7.46 -30.88 19.24
CA ARG A 8 7.45 -31.05 17.77
C ARG A 8 6.12 -30.69 17.10
N GLY A 9 5.01 -30.65 17.85
CA GLY A 9 3.71 -30.18 17.35
C GLY A 9 3.65 -28.67 17.24
N ALA A 10 4.04 -27.97 18.32
CA ALA A 10 3.99 -26.52 18.42
C ALA A 10 4.91 -25.79 17.42
N THR A 11 6.07 -26.37 17.11
CA THR A 11 7.00 -25.80 16.10
C THR A 11 6.52 -26.03 14.66
N ARG A 12 5.79 -27.13 14.39
CA ARG A 12 5.21 -27.41 13.07
C ARG A 12 4.04 -26.50 12.72
N ASP A 13 3.22 -26.13 13.71
CA ASP A 13 2.07 -25.25 13.50
C ASP A 13 2.48 -23.78 13.34
N ALA A 14 3.50 -23.31 14.07
CA ALA A 14 4.06 -21.96 13.88
C ALA A 14 4.70 -21.78 12.49
N THR A 15 5.34 -22.84 11.95
CA THR A 15 6.01 -22.78 10.64
C THR A 15 5.01 -22.85 9.47
N ARG A 16 3.85 -23.52 9.64
CA ARG A 16 2.78 -23.56 8.62
C ARG A 16 1.98 -22.25 8.53
N VAL A 17 1.81 -21.54 9.64
CA VAL A 17 1.11 -20.24 9.65
C VAL A 17 1.97 -19.12 9.06
N ALA A 18 3.29 -19.18 9.25
CA ALA A 18 4.23 -18.24 8.60
C ALA A 18 4.28 -18.40 7.07
N SER A 19 4.15 -19.63 6.55
CA SER A 19 4.09 -19.88 5.09
C SER A 19 2.75 -19.45 4.45
N GLY A 20 1.66 -19.38 5.22
CA GLY A 20 0.36 -18.93 4.71
C GLY A 20 0.26 -17.41 4.52
N ALA A 21 0.95 -16.63 5.36
CA ALA A 21 0.94 -15.17 5.29
C ALA A 21 1.85 -14.61 4.18
N CYS A 22 2.93 -15.32 3.80
CA CYS A 22 3.74 -14.99 2.62
C CYS A 22 3.04 -15.35 1.30
N ALA A 23 2.04 -16.24 1.31
CA ALA A 23 1.33 -16.63 0.09
C ALA A 23 0.31 -15.58 -0.39
N LEU A 24 -0.24 -14.74 0.50
CA LEU A 24 -1.21 -13.72 0.10
C LEU A 24 -0.56 -12.46 -0.53
N VAL A 25 0.74 -12.24 -0.26
CA VAL A 25 1.54 -11.19 -0.93
C VAL A 25 2.11 -11.68 -2.27
N ALA A 26 2.11 -13.00 -2.52
CA ALA A 26 2.60 -13.60 -3.76
C ALA A 26 1.56 -13.68 -4.90
N VAL A 27 0.28 -13.38 -4.65
CA VAL A 27 -0.78 -13.49 -5.70
C VAL A 27 -0.75 -12.33 -6.71
N ILE A 28 0.08 -11.30 -6.50
CA ILE A 28 0.29 -10.21 -7.49
C ILE A 28 1.69 -10.26 -8.13
N ALA A 29 2.54 -11.23 -7.75
CA ALA A 29 3.92 -11.30 -8.21
C ALA A 29 4.39 -12.72 -8.52
N CYS A 30 3.67 -13.48 -9.36
CA CYS A 30 4.29 -14.47 -10.26
C CYS A 30 3.25 -15.00 -11.24
N GLY A 31 3.44 -14.69 -12.52
CA GLY A 31 2.59 -15.17 -13.61
C GLY A 31 3.14 -14.76 -14.96
N ALA A 32 4.47 -14.80 -15.11
CA ALA A 32 5.14 -14.71 -16.39
C ALA A 32 6.00 -15.96 -16.53
N SER A 33 5.40 -17.02 -17.07
CA SER A 33 6.15 -18.13 -17.62
C SER A 33 6.85 -17.62 -18.88
N GLU A 34 8.18 -17.72 -18.90
CA GLU A 34 8.99 -17.50 -20.10
C GLU A 34 8.59 -18.51 -21.18
N ASP A 35 8.10 -18.02 -22.31
CA ASP A 35 8.18 -18.74 -23.57
C ASP A 35 9.12 -17.96 -24.48
N ALA A 36 10.33 -18.50 -24.60
CA ALA A 36 11.35 -18.05 -25.53
C ALA A 36 10.87 -18.33 -26.97
N ARG A 37 10.78 -17.28 -27.79
CA ARG A 37 10.96 -17.41 -29.23
C ARG A 37 12.12 -16.51 -29.67
N ALA A 38 13.30 -17.10 -29.67
CA ALA A 38 14.42 -16.62 -30.45
C ALA A 38 14.11 -16.85 -31.94
N GLY A 39 14.01 -15.77 -32.69
CA GLY A 39 14.01 -15.76 -34.15
C GLY A 39 14.72 -14.50 -34.59
N GLY A 40 15.92 -14.65 -35.16
CA GLY A 40 16.68 -13.54 -35.71
C GLY A 40 15.87 -12.86 -36.81
N ALA A 41 15.51 -11.60 -36.60
CA ALA A 41 14.96 -10.74 -37.62
C ALA A 41 15.64 -9.38 -37.50
N ALA A 42 16.21 -8.92 -38.61
CA ALA A 42 16.68 -7.56 -38.75
C ALA A 42 15.55 -6.59 -38.38
N ILE A 43 15.87 -5.60 -37.55
CA ILE A 43 14.92 -4.62 -37.00
C ILE A 43 14.36 -3.79 -38.16
N ASP A 44 13.08 -3.96 -38.49
CA ASP A 44 12.38 -3.13 -39.47
C ASP A 44 11.78 -1.90 -38.74
N PRO A 45 12.27 -0.67 -39.00
CA PRO A 45 12.05 0.50 -38.15
C PRO A 45 10.61 1.05 -38.11
N PHE A 46 9.68 0.55 -38.93
CA PHE A 46 8.32 1.09 -39.02
C PHE A 46 7.18 0.10 -38.72
N TYR A 47 7.43 -1.21 -38.60
CA TYR A 47 6.36 -2.21 -38.51
C TYR A 47 6.53 -3.30 -37.44
N ALA A 48 7.55 -3.22 -36.59
CA ALA A 48 7.81 -4.23 -35.55
C ALA A 48 7.22 -3.89 -34.16
N PHE A 49 6.18 -3.06 -34.08
CA PHE A 49 5.41 -2.94 -32.83
C PHE A 49 4.43 -4.11 -32.77
N SER A 50 4.82 -5.19 -32.09
CA SER A 50 3.95 -6.33 -31.80
C SER A 50 3.55 -6.27 -30.32
N PRO A 51 2.46 -5.56 -29.97
CA PRO A 51 2.09 -5.36 -28.58
C PRO A 51 1.64 -6.69 -27.96
N VAL A 52 2.58 -7.45 -27.43
CA VAL A 52 2.33 -8.60 -26.57
C VAL A 52 2.42 -8.09 -25.14
N CYS A 53 1.29 -7.63 -24.62
CA CYS A 53 1.18 -6.99 -23.32
C CYS A 53 0.58 -7.97 -22.28
N PRO A 54 1.36 -8.92 -21.74
CA PRO A 54 0.87 -9.92 -20.78
C PRO A 54 0.30 -9.28 -19.51
N ALA A 55 0.85 -8.14 -19.05
CA ALA A 55 0.35 -7.48 -17.86
C ALA A 55 -1.03 -6.82 -18.11
N SER A 56 -1.20 -6.18 -19.27
CA SER A 56 -2.49 -5.59 -19.66
C SER A 56 -3.60 -6.65 -19.87
N ASP A 57 -3.26 -7.85 -20.37
CA ASP A 57 -4.23 -8.95 -20.57
C ASP A 57 -4.74 -9.48 -19.22
N GLY A 58 -3.86 -9.54 -18.21
CA GLY A 58 -4.24 -9.89 -16.84
C GLY A 58 -5.30 -8.94 -16.26
N VAL A 59 -5.09 -7.62 -16.39
CA VAL A 59 -6.04 -6.60 -15.92
C VAL A 59 -7.38 -6.72 -16.65
N PHE A 60 -7.35 -6.94 -17.96
CA PHE A 60 -8.55 -7.16 -18.77
C PHE A 60 -9.36 -8.37 -18.30
N ARG A 61 -8.70 -9.51 -18.05
CA ARG A 61 -9.37 -10.75 -17.61
C ARG A 61 -9.95 -10.64 -16.20
N VAL A 62 -9.27 -9.94 -15.30
CA VAL A 62 -9.80 -9.64 -13.95
C VAL A 62 -11.04 -8.74 -14.06
N GLY A 63 -10.97 -7.68 -14.86
CA GLY A 63 -12.09 -6.78 -15.11
C GLY A 63 -13.30 -7.48 -15.73
N GLN A 64 -13.07 -8.36 -16.70
CA GLN A 64 -14.13 -9.16 -17.33
C GLN A 64 -14.82 -10.10 -16.33
N ARG A 65 -14.04 -10.79 -15.47
CA ARG A 65 -14.60 -11.64 -14.41
C ARG A 65 -15.43 -10.83 -13.41
N ALA A 66 -14.92 -9.66 -12.98
CA ALA A 66 -15.62 -8.78 -12.07
C ALA A 66 -16.94 -8.28 -12.69
N ALA A 67 -16.92 -7.84 -13.94
CA ALA A 67 -18.11 -7.35 -14.64
C ALA A 67 -19.18 -8.44 -14.81
N ILE A 68 -18.77 -9.66 -15.18
CA ILE A 68 -19.71 -10.80 -15.28
C ILE A 68 -20.33 -11.12 -13.92
N SER A 69 -19.52 -11.11 -12.85
CA SER A 69 -20.03 -11.38 -11.50
C SER A 69 -21.00 -10.31 -10.97
N LEU A 70 -20.86 -9.06 -11.42
CA LEU A 70 -21.66 -7.94 -10.94
C LEU A 70 -22.95 -7.72 -11.73
N ALA A 71 -22.91 -7.95 -13.04
CA ALA A 71 -24.04 -7.68 -13.93
C ALA A 71 -25.13 -8.75 -13.86
N GLY A 72 -24.80 -9.98 -13.45
CA GLY A 72 -25.73 -11.11 -13.42
C GLY A 72 -26.18 -11.56 -14.82
N ASP A 73 -26.52 -12.83 -14.98
CA ASP A 73 -26.78 -13.42 -16.29
C ASP A 73 -27.96 -12.76 -17.04
N GLU A 74 -28.92 -12.16 -16.32
CA GLU A 74 -30.14 -11.57 -16.89
C GLU A 74 -29.99 -10.13 -17.41
N ASN A 75 -29.02 -9.34 -16.93
CA ASN A 75 -28.81 -7.93 -17.35
C ASN A 75 -27.60 -7.75 -18.28
N ILE A 76 -26.81 -8.80 -18.49
CA ILE A 76 -25.58 -8.77 -19.29
C ILE A 76 -25.83 -8.43 -20.76
N GLU A 77 -26.98 -8.81 -21.34
CA GLU A 77 -27.23 -8.62 -22.77
C GLU A 77 -27.35 -7.15 -23.18
N ASN A 78 -27.92 -6.30 -22.32
CA ASN A 78 -28.12 -4.87 -22.61
C ASN A 78 -26.87 -4.01 -22.34
N TYR A 79 -26.03 -4.36 -21.36
CA TYR A 79 -24.88 -3.54 -20.96
C TYR A 79 -23.52 -4.06 -21.47
N ARG A 80 -23.51 -5.25 -22.09
CA ARG A 80 -22.32 -5.88 -22.69
C ARG A 80 -21.50 -4.97 -23.61
N PRO A 81 -22.10 -4.25 -24.56
CA PRO A 81 -21.33 -3.40 -25.47
C PRO A 81 -20.57 -2.31 -24.73
N LEU A 82 -21.19 -1.68 -23.73
CA LEU A 82 -20.58 -0.62 -22.94
C LEU A 82 -19.46 -1.13 -22.03
N ILE A 83 -19.67 -2.27 -21.38
CA ILE A 83 -18.66 -2.90 -20.52
C ILE A 83 -17.43 -3.31 -21.34
N ASN A 84 -17.65 -3.92 -22.51
CA ASN A 84 -16.56 -4.33 -23.40
C ASN A 84 -15.79 -3.13 -23.95
N ASP A 85 -16.47 -2.06 -24.35
CA ASP A 85 -15.82 -0.84 -24.86
C ASP A 85 -14.87 -0.23 -23.81
N VAL A 86 -15.34 -0.07 -22.57
CA VAL A 86 -14.51 0.45 -21.48
C VAL A 86 -13.32 -0.47 -21.18
N LEU A 87 -13.54 -1.79 -21.09
CA LEU A 87 -12.47 -2.76 -20.81
C LEU A 87 -11.41 -2.78 -21.92
N ILE A 88 -11.83 -2.70 -23.18
CA ILE A 88 -10.92 -2.65 -24.33
C ILE A 88 -10.10 -1.36 -24.28
N ARG A 89 -10.72 -0.21 -24.03
CA ARG A 89 -10.00 1.07 -23.92
C ARG A 89 -8.94 1.04 -22.82
N VAL A 90 -9.28 0.51 -21.65
CA VAL A 90 -8.32 0.36 -20.55
C VAL A 90 -7.15 -0.54 -20.98
N ARG A 91 -7.45 -1.67 -21.62
CA ARG A 91 -6.44 -2.60 -22.10
C ARG A 91 -5.49 -1.94 -23.10
N THR A 92 -6.02 -1.21 -24.08
CA THR A 92 -5.19 -0.57 -25.11
C THR A 92 -4.26 0.47 -24.51
N GLU A 93 -4.74 1.30 -23.59
CA GLU A 93 -3.95 2.36 -22.95
C GLU A 93 -2.86 1.80 -22.03
N LEU A 94 -3.17 0.74 -21.26
CA LEU A 94 -2.17 0.03 -20.46
C LEU A 94 -1.13 -0.70 -21.32
N CYS A 95 -1.56 -1.26 -22.46
CA CYS A 95 -0.68 -1.96 -23.36
C CYS A 95 0.27 -1.01 -24.10
N VAL A 96 -0.22 0.15 -24.53
CA VAL A 96 0.62 1.22 -25.09
C VAL A 96 1.67 1.66 -24.05
N LEU A 97 1.30 1.80 -22.78
CA LEU A 97 2.25 2.14 -21.72
C LEU A 97 3.26 1.01 -21.45
N GLU A 98 2.80 -0.24 -21.35
CA GLU A 98 3.65 -1.41 -21.13
C GLU A 98 4.69 -1.55 -22.25
N SER A 99 4.24 -1.47 -23.50
CA SER A 99 5.11 -1.60 -24.65
C SER A 99 6.03 -0.39 -24.80
N PHE A 100 5.55 0.84 -24.55
CA PHE A 100 6.44 2.01 -24.47
C PHE A 100 7.58 1.81 -23.48
N VAL A 101 7.30 1.30 -22.28
CA VAL A 101 8.34 1.06 -21.28
C VAL A 101 9.28 -0.06 -21.71
N ARG A 102 8.76 -1.21 -22.16
CA ARG A 102 9.54 -2.42 -22.45
C ARG A 102 10.31 -2.33 -23.77
N GLU A 103 9.71 -1.80 -24.81
CA GLU A 103 10.25 -1.81 -26.18
C GLU A 103 10.90 -0.49 -26.58
N THR A 104 10.51 0.63 -25.96
CA THR A 104 11.05 1.95 -26.31
C THR A 104 11.93 2.51 -25.22
N ALA A 105 11.38 2.84 -24.04
CA ALA A 105 12.06 3.64 -23.03
C ALA A 105 13.25 2.93 -22.39
N VAL A 106 13.06 1.68 -21.91
CA VAL A 106 14.14 0.91 -21.28
C VAL A 106 15.28 0.59 -22.25
N PRO A 107 15.06 0.01 -23.44
CA PRO A 107 16.15 -0.30 -24.37
C PRO A 107 16.85 0.98 -24.86
N PHE A 108 16.10 2.05 -25.14
CA PHE A 108 16.70 3.33 -25.53
C PHE A 108 17.65 3.89 -24.47
N VAL A 109 17.25 3.88 -23.19
CA VAL A 109 18.12 4.32 -22.08
C VAL A 109 19.30 3.37 -21.87
N ARG A 110 19.13 2.06 -22.11
CA ARG A 110 20.24 1.09 -22.02
C ARG A 110 21.26 1.27 -23.14
N GLU A 111 20.82 1.52 -24.37
CA GLU A 111 21.69 1.66 -25.53
C GLU A 111 22.36 3.04 -25.62
N LYS A 112 21.60 4.11 -25.39
CA LYS A 112 22.09 5.51 -25.53
C LYS A 112 22.56 6.12 -24.20
N GLY A 113 22.38 5.41 -23.08
CA GLY A 113 22.71 5.91 -21.73
C GLY A 113 21.86 7.11 -21.32
N LEU A 114 22.38 7.95 -20.43
CA LEU A 114 21.80 9.25 -20.06
C LEU A 114 22.48 10.42 -20.79
N GLY A 115 23.46 10.13 -21.65
CA GLY A 115 24.26 11.14 -22.34
C GLY A 115 23.46 11.98 -23.33
N TRP A 116 22.30 11.50 -23.79
CA TRP A 116 21.41 12.28 -24.64
C TRP A 116 20.59 13.32 -23.87
N VAL A 117 20.48 13.27 -22.54
CA VAL A 117 19.58 14.20 -21.81
C VAL A 117 20.11 15.64 -21.89
N LEU A 118 21.37 15.85 -21.50
CA LEU A 118 22.16 17.09 -21.64
C LEU A 118 23.65 16.72 -21.64
N PRO A 119 24.25 16.33 -22.78
CA PRO A 119 25.67 16.04 -22.86
C PRO A 119 26.50 17.32 -22.72
N ARG A 120 27.79 17.20 -22.34
CA ARG A 120 28.70 18.37 -22.30
C ARG A 120 28.91 19.03 -23.67
N ARG A 121 28.77 18.26 -24.75
CA ARG A 121 28.78 18.74 -26.14
C ARG A 121 27.71 18.01 -26.92
N GLU A 122 26.99 18.75 -27.76
CA GLU A 122 25.78 18.23 -28.38
C GLU A 122 26.01 17.91 -29.87
N THR A 123 25.70 16.67 -30.25
CA THR A 123 25.72 16.19 -31.64
C THR A 123 24.30 16.14 -32.20
N SER A 124 24.14 16.14 -33.53
CA SER A 124 22.83 16.00 -34.19
C SER A 124 22.07 14.74 -33.73
N GLU A 125 22.77 13.63 -33.49
CA GLU A 125 22.18 12.41 -32.98
C GLU A 125 21.64 12.56 -31.55
N THR A 126 22.41 13.15 -30.63
CA THR A 126 21.98 13.38 -29.24
C THR A 126 20.84 14.39 -29.12
N TYR A 127 20.83 15.38 -30.02
CA TYR A 127 19.76 16.35 -30.15
C TYR A 127 18.46 15.67 -30.60
N LEU A 128 18.50 14.98 -31.75
CA LEU A 128 17.33 14.29 -32.32
C LEU A 128 16.78 13.25 -31.36
N ALA A 129 17.66 12.46 -30.74
CA ALA A 129 17.31 11.45 -29.75
C ALA A 129 16.47 12.03 -28.60
N GLY A 130 16.88 13.16 -28.02
CA GLY A 130 16.12 13.76 -26.91
C GLY A 130 14.84 14.44 -27.33
N VAL A 131 14.80 15.09 -28.50
CA VAL A 131 13.57 15.75 -28.99
C VAL A 131 12.51 14.71 -29.32
N VAL A 132 12.86 13.68 -30.09
CA VAL A 132 11.92 12.60 -30.47
C VAL A 132 11.45 11.84 -29.23
N PHE A 133 12.37 11.53 -28.30
CA PHE A 133 12.00 10.85 -27.06
C PHE A 133 11.01 11.66 -26.22
N MET A 134 11.26 12.96 -26.02
CA MET A 134 10.37 13.78 -25.19
C MET A 134 9.01 14.04 -25.84
N LEU A 135 8.97 14.22 -27.17
CA LEU A 135 7.70 14.32 -27.89
C LEU A 135 6.90 13.01 -27.81
N GLY A 136 7.55 11.87 -28.03
CA GLY A 136 6.91 10.55 -27.93
C GLY A 136 6.41 10.25 -26.52
N ALA A 137 7.23 10.53 -25.51
CA ALA A 137 6.85 10.38 -24.10
C ALA A 137 5.65 11.27 -23.75
N ASN A 138 5.59 12.50 -24.25
CA ASN A 138 4.49 13.43 -24.00
C ASN A 138 3.15 12.86 -24.48
N PHE A 139 3.07 12.39 -25.73
CA PHE A 139 1.82 11.83 -26.27
C PHE A 139 1.40 10.54 -25.56
N ILE A 140 2.35 9.66 -25.25
CA ILE A 140 2.04 8.36 -24.63
C ILE A 140 1.64 8.54 -23.16
N LEU A 141 2.37 9.34 -22.39
CA LEU A 141 2.10 9.53 -20.97
C LEU A 141 0.82 10.34 -20.75
N LEU A 142 0.52 11.36 -21.56
CA LEU A 142 -0.71 12.14 -21.43
C LEU A 142 -1.99 11.28 -21.49
N GLY A 143 -2.03 10.27 -22.36
CA GLY A 143 -3.19 9.37 -22.48
C GLY A 143 -3.19 8.29 -21.39
N SER A 144 -2.07 7.59 -21.26
CA SER A 144 -1.98 6.38 -20.44
C SER A 144 -2.01 6.64 -18.93
N THR A 145 -1.43 7.75 -18.44
CA THR A 145 -1.40 8.03 -17.00
C THR A 145 -2.78 8.28 -16.42
N LYS A 146 -3.69 8.84 -17.23
CA LYS A 146 -5.05 9.13 -16.81
C LYS A 146 -5.83 7.86 -16.53
N VAL A 147 -5.69 6.85 -17.39
CA VAL A 147 -6.31 5.54 -17.19
C VAL A 147 -5.75 4.84 -15.97
N VAL A 148 -4.42 4.89 -15.78
CA VAL A 148 -3.75 4.32 -14.61
C VAL A 148 -4.21 4.99 -13.31
N ALA A 149 -4.31 6.31 -13.28
CA ALA A 149 -4.78 7.06 -12.11
C ALA A 149 -6.24 6.72 -11.77
N ILE A 150 -7.13 6.66 -12.77
CA ILE A 150 -8.53 6.25 -12.58
C ILE A 150 -8.61 4.83 -12.02
N MET A 151 -7.82 3.89 -12.55
CA MET A 151 -7.78 2.52 -12.03
C MET A 151 -7.28 2.46 -10.59
N ALA A 152 -6.25 3.23 -10.24
CA ALA A 152 -5.75 3.31 -8.88
C ALA A 152 -6.79 3.92 -7.92
N ILE A 153 -7.58 4.89 -8.38
CA ILE A 153 -8.71 5.43 -7.62
C ILE A 153 -9.77 4.37 -7.37
N TYR A 154 -10.20 3.63 -8.40
CA TYR A 154 -11.19 2.56 -8.23
C TYR A 154 -10.70 1.45 -7.32
N HIS A 155 -9.44 1.04 -7.48
CA HIS A 155 -8.81 0.04 -6.62
C HIS A 155 -8.76 0.49 -5.16
N ASP A 156 -8.34 1.74 -4.89
CA ASP A 156 -8.31 2.24 -3.51
C ASP A 156 -9.71 2.44 -2.94
N LEU A 157 -10.68 2.91 -3.72
CA LEU A 157 -12.04 3.13 -3.23
C LEU A 157 -12.73 1.80 -2.89
N SER A 158 -12.55 0.78 -3.73
CA SER A 158 -13.19 -0.53 -3.56
C SER A 158 -12.48 -1.40 -2.53
N LEU A 159 -11.17 -1.60 -2.69
CA LEU A 159 -10.39 -2.53 -1.87
C LEU A 159 -9.60 -1.78 -0.79
N GLY A 160 -8.92 -0.70 -1.13
CA GLY A 160 -8.06 0.02 -0.19
C GLY A 160 -8.80 0.66 0.99
N LEU A 161 -9.98 1.24 0.75
CA LEU A 161 -10.84 1.84 1.76
C LEU A 161 -11.52 0.77 2.59
N ALA A 162 -12.09 -0.25 1.94
CA ALA A 162 -12.73 -1.37 2.62
C ALA A 162 -11.75 -2.07 3.58
N THR A 163 -10.53 -2.36 3.13
CA THR A 163 -9.49 -2.99 3.96
C THR A 163 -9.00 -2.08 5.08
N ARG A 164 -8.93 -0.75 4.89
CA ARG A 164 -8.65 0.21 5.98
C ARG A 164 -9.74 0.23 7.04
N LEU A 165 -11.01 0.32 6.61
CA LEU A 165 -12.14 0.36 7.52
C LEU A 165 -12.26 -0.95 8.29
N PHE A 166 -12.19 -2.09 7.59
CA PHE A 166 -12.28 -3.41 8.18
C PHE A 166 -11.06 -3.71 9.07
N GLY A 167 -9.85 -3.36 8.65
CA GLY A 167 -8.64 -3.49 9.46
C GLY A 167 -8.65 -2.59 10.69
N SER A 168 -9.23 -1.39 10.62
CA SER A 168 -9.38 -0.50 11.78
C SER A 168 -10.44 -1.02 12.75
N ALA A 169 -11.56 -1.54 12.24
CA ALA A 169 -12.61 -2.15 13.07
C ALA A 169 -12.11 -3.43 13.77
N LEU A 170 -11.45 -4.33 13.04
CA LEU A 170 -10.86 -5.54 13.62
C LEU A 170 -9.71 -5.21 14.58
N GLY A 171 -8.92 -4.19 14.29
CA GLY A 171 -7.87 -3.71 15.17
C GLY A 171 -8.42 -3.13 16.47
N ALA A 172 -9.57 -2.44 16.40
CA ALA A 172 -10.24 -1.91 17.58
C ALA A 172 -10.76 -3.04 18.50
N LEU A 173 -11.15 -4.17 17.91
CA LEU A 173 -11.58 -5.39 18.62
C LEU A 173 -10.39 -6.28 19.04
N GLY A 174 -9.17 -5.96 18.63
CA GLY A 174 -7.98 -6.76 18.91
C GLY A 174 -7.55 -6.75 20.38
N PRO A 175 -6.79 -7.77 20.83
CA PRO A 175 -6.40 -7.93 22.23
C PRO A 175 -5.43 -6.84 22.73
N THR A 176 -4.72 -6.18 21.82
CA THR A 176 -3.78 -5.09 22.14
C THR A 176 -4.51 -3.85 22.67
N ASN A 177 -5.65 -3.51 22.09
CA ASN A 177 -6.43 -2.34 22.47
C ASN A 177 -7.07 -2.50 23.86
N GLU A 178 -7.55 -3.71 24.16
CA GLU A 178 -8.08 -4.07 25.48
C GLU A 178 -6.98 -4.09 26.56
N ARG A 179 -5.76 -4.53 26.23
CA ARG A 179 -4.62 -4.43 27.15
C ARG A 179 -4.28 -2.97 27.45
N GLU A 180 -4.17 -2.14 26.42
CA GLU A 180 -3.90 -0.71 26.59
C GLU A 180 -5.00 0.01 27.39
N LYS A 181 -6.27 -0.38 27.20
CA LYS A 181 -7.40 0.14 27.98
C LYS A 181 -7.31 -0.24 29.44
N ARG A 182 -6.99 -1.51 29.75
CA ARG A 182 -6.77 -1.99 31.13
C ARG A 182 -5.61 -1.27 31.81
N GLU A 183 -4.50 -1.07 31.09
CA GLU A 183 -3.34 -0.32 31.59
C GLU A 183 -3.68 1.16 31.85
N LYS A 184 -4.48 1.80 30.98
CA LYS A 184 -4.95 3.19 31.20
C LYS A 184 -5.87 3.31 32.42
N GLU A 185 -6.79 2.38 32.62
CA GLU A 185 -7.66 2.36 33.80
C GLU A 185 -6.84 2.17 35.08
N LEU A 186 -5.83 1.29 35.05
CA LEU A 186 -4.92 1.06 36.17
C LEU A 186 -4.07 2.30 36.50
N ASN A 187 -3.43 2.88 35.49
CA ASN A 187 -2.60 4.07 35.63
C ASN A 187 -3.40 5.26 36.15
N LYS A 188 -4.66 5.42 35.71
CA LYS A 188 -5.54 6.49 36.20
C LYS A 188 -5.76 6.39 37.71
N VAL A 189 -5.99 5.19 38.24
CA VAL A 189 -6.18 5.00 39.68
C VAL A 189 -4.89 5.22 40.46
N MET A 190 -3.75 4.79 39.92
CA MET A 190 -2.44 5.07 40.51
C MET A 190 -2.10 6.57 40.52
N ASP A 191 -2.45 7.31 39.46
CA ASP A 191 -2.27 8.76 39.37
C ASP A 191 -3.16 9.50 40.37
N GLU A 192 -4.42 9.08 40.51
CA GLU A 192 -5.33 9.61 41.54
C GLU A 192 -4.76 9.39 42.96
N GLN A 193 -4.25 8.19 43.24
CA GLN A 193 -3.59 7.88 44.51
C GLN A 193 -2.38 8.78 44.75
N MET A 194 -1.50 8.92 43.76
CA MET A 194 -0.30 9.75 43.85
C MET A 194 -0.62 11.23 44.08
N ASN A 195 -1.67 11.73 43.44
CA ASN A 195 -2.12 13.11 43.63
C ASN A 195 -2.73 13.35 45.02
N GLU A 196 -3.60 12.47 45.51
CA GLU A 196 -4.14 12.55 46.88
C GLU A 196 -3.01 12.45 47.92
N LEU A 197 -2.08 11.51 47.74
CA LEU A 197 -0.94 11.31 48.64
C LEU A 197 -0.01 12.53 48.66
N LYS A 198 0.31 13.09 47.48
CA LYS A 198 1.10 14.32 47.36
C LYS A 198 0.41 15.50 48.02
N GLY A 199 -0.92 15.60 47.93
CA GLY A 199 -1.72 16.62 48.60
C GLY A 199 -1.59 16.55 50.13
N VAL A 200 -1.60 15.35 50.71
CA VAL A 200 -1.41 15.16 52.16
C VAL A 200 0.04 15.40 52.59
N MET A 201 1.01 14.94 51.79
CA MET A 201 2.44 15.07 52.10
C MET A 201 2.96 16.51 51.99
N SER A 202 2.45 17.28 51.03
CA SER A 202 2.83 18.69 50.81
C SER A 202 2.13 19.67 51.75
N ASN A 203 1.15 19.20 52.54
CA ASN A 203 0.43 20.06 53.46
C ASN A 203 1.19 20.21 54.79
N TRP A 204 1.89 21.33 54.92
CA TRP A 204 2.73 21.67 56.07
C TRP A 204 1.95 21.90 57.38
N THR A 205 0.63 22.03 57.30
CA THR A 205 -0.25 22.26 58.46
C THR A 205 -0.65 20.98 59.21
N ILE A 206 -0.39 19.80 58.63
CA ILE A 206 -0.74 18.50 59.23
C ILE A 206 0.44 17.97 60.05
N GLY A 207 0.17 17.64 61.32
CA GLY A 207 1.12 17.03 62.26
C GLY A 207 1.63 15.65 61.81
N LYS A 208 2.78 15.23 62.34
CA LYS A 208 3.51 14.03 61.88
C LYS A 208 2.68 12.74 61.97
N ASP A 209 1.95 12.56 63.08
CA ASP A 209 1.12 11.37 63.33
C ASP A 209 -0.17 11.39 62.50
N ASP A 210 -0.79 12.56 62.33
CA ASP A 210 -1.98 12.71 61.47
C ASP A 210 -1.68 12.51 59.99
N ARG A 211 -0.47 12.86 59.55
CA ARG A 211 0.01 12.60 58.19
C ARG A 211 0.18 11.12 57.95
N ALA A 212 0.80 10.40 58.90
CA ALA A 212 0.95 8.95 58.81
C ALA A 212 -0.40 8.23 58.74
N ARG A 213 -1.36 8.62 59.59
CA ARG A 213 -2.73 8.09 59.57
C ARG A 213 -3.44 8.34 58.23
N LYS A 214 -3.43 9.58 57.72
CA LYS A 214 -4.08 9.92 56.44
C LYS A 214 -3.41 9.23 55.25
N THR A 215 -2.10 9.07 55.27
CA THR A 215 -1.38 8.30 54.25
C THR A 215 -1.80 6.83 54.26
N GLN A 216 -1.95 6.24 55.44
CA GLN A 216 -2.40 4.85 55.58
C GLN A 216 -3.84 4.67 55.10
N GLU A 217 -4.75 5.56 55.48
CA GLU A 217 -6.14 5.57 54.99
C GLU A 217 -6.24 5.71 53.47
N ILE A 218 -5.43 6.58 52.85
CA ILE A 218 -5.35 6.72 51.39
C ILE A 218 -4.84 5.42 50.77
N ASN A 219 -3.79 4.82 51.31
CA ASN A 219 -3.22 3.59 50.76
C ASN A 219 -4.23 2.44 50.82
N ASP A 220 -4.95 2.27 51.93
CA ASP A 220 -5.97 1.22 52.10
C ASP A 220 -7.18 1.45 51.16
N LYS A 221 -7.61 2.72 51.00
CA LYS A 221 -8.68 3.12 50.06
C LYS A 221 -8.30 2.81 48.60
N TYR A 222 -7.06 3.05 48.20
CA TYR A 222 -6.63 2.77 46.82
C TYR A 222 -6.24 1.30 46.60
N ALA A 223 -5.75 0.61 47.62
CA ALA A 223 -5.53 -0.84 47.58
C ALA A 223 -6.84 -1.60 47.32
N THR A 224 -7.91 -1.26 48.04
CA THR A 224 -9.24 -1.85 47.82
C THR A 224 -9.81 -1.53 46.44
N LYS A 225 -9.62 -0.30 45.93
CA LYS A 225 -9.99 0.06 44.54
C LYS A 225 -9.20 -0.73 43.49
N LEU A 226 -7.90 -0.90 43.70
CA LEU A 226 -7.01 -1.65 42.82
C LEU A 226 -7.40 -3.13 42.78
N GLU A 227 -7.69 -3.73 43.92
CA GLU A 227 -8.17 -5.11 44.03
C GLU A 227 -9.54 -5.30 43.35
N ALA A 228 -10.48 -4.38 43.57
CA ALA A 228 -11.79 -4.42 42.91
C ALA A 228 -11.67 -4.30 41.38
N LEU A 229 -10.81 -3.39 40.89
CA LEU A 229 -10.53 -3.26 39.46
C LEU A 229 -9.90 -4.53 38.89
N ARG A 230 -8.88 -5.08 39.57
CA ARG A 230 -8.20 -6.30 39.15
C ARG A 230 -9.17 -7.49 39.10
N GLY A 231 -10.00 -7.66 40.12
CA GLY A 231 -11.02 -8.71 40.15
C GLY A 231 -12.02 -8.58 39.00
N SER A 232 -12.52 -7.37 38.73
CA SER A 232 -13.43 -7.12 37.60
C SER A 232 -12.79 -7.38 36.23
N GLN A 233 -11.48 -7.17 36.10
CA GLN A 233 -10.71 -7.44 34.88
C GLN A 233 -10.45 -8.94 34.70
N GLU A 234 -10.18 -9.67 35.78
CA GLU A 234 -10.03 -11.13 35.79
C GLU A 234 -11.36 -11.82 35.42
N GLU A 235 -12.48 -11.45 36.04
CA GLU A 235 -13.81 -12.00 35.70
C GLU A 235 -14.20 -11.78 34.23
N ARG A 236 -13.88 -10.59 33.68
CA ARG A 236 -14.08 -10.31 32.25
C ARG A 236 -13.20 -11.20 31.38
N SER A 237 -11.95 -11.43 31.77
CA SER A 237 -11.02 -12.28 31.03
C SER A 237 -11.54 -13.71 30.98
N ASP A 238 -11.93 -14.26 32.13
CA ASP A 238 -12.40 -15.64 32.24
C ASP A 238 -13.68 -15.87 31.44
N ARG A 239 -14.60 -14.89 31.46
CA ARG A 239 -15.81 -14.95 30.64
C ARG A 239 -15.50 -14.88 29.14
N ASP A 240 -14.58 -14.01 28.74
CA ASP A 240 -14.19 -13.86 27.33
C ASP A 240 -13.44 -15.11 26.81
N ASP A 241 -12.70 -15.80 27.69
CA ASP A 241 -12.06 -17.08 27.40
C ASP A 241 -13.08 -18.23 27.31
N ALA A 242 -14.06 -18.27 28.21
CA ALA A 242 -15.14 -19.27 28.20
C ALA A 242 -16.01 -19.19 26.92
N VAL A 243 -16.24 -17.99 26.40
CA VAL A 243 -17.03 -17.75 25.18
C VAL A 243 -16.17 -17.89 23.90
N GLY A 244 -14.86 -18.11 24.03
CA GLY A 244 -13.93 -18.19 22.89
C GLY A 244 -13.69 -16.86 22.19
N LEU A 245 -14.16 -15.75 22.78
CA LEU A 245 -14.03 -14.40 22.27
C LEU A 245 -12.55 -13.98 22.25
N SER A 246 -11.75 -14.46 23.20
CA SER A 246 -10.30 -14.21 23.23
C SER A 246 -9.57 -14.73 21.99
N LYS A 247 -9.92 -15.94 21.53
CA LYS A 247 -9.40 -16.52 20.27
C LYS A 247 -9.84 -15.70 19.05
N PHE A 248 -11.10 -15.30 19.00
CA PHE A 248 -11.61 -14.44 17.94
C PHE A 248 -10.87 -13.10 17.89
N ARG A 249 -10.67 -12.45 19.04
CA ARG A 249 -9.91 -11.19 19.12
C ARG A 249 -8.46 -11.38 18.67
N GLN A 250 -7.81 -12.48 19.07
CA GLN A 250 -6.45 -12.78 18.64
C GLN A 250 -6.35 -12.93 17.11
N VAL A 251 -7.28 -13.64 16.49
CA VAL A 251 -7.37 -13.77 15.04
C VAL A 251 -7.67 -12.40 14.40
N ALA A 252 -8.61 -11.63 14.95
CA ALA A 252 -8.94 -10.29 14.46
C ALA A 252 -7.72 -9.36 14.50
N GLY A 253 -6.91 -9.40 15.56
CA GLY A 253 -5.67 -8.62 15.67
C GLY A 253 -4.62 -9.02 14.62
N ILE A 254 -4.45 -10.32 14.36
CA ILE A 254 -3.51 -10.83 13.35
C ILE A 254 -3.93 -10.40 11.94
N VAL A 255 -5.24 -10.42 11.65
CA VAL A 255 -5.79 -10.09 10.33
C VAL A 255 -5.89 -8.58 10.12
N ALA A 256 -6.12 -7.79 11.17
CA ALA A 256 -6.26 -6.34 11.12
C ALA A 256 -4.99 -5.63 10.60
N VAL A 257 -3.82 -6.07 11.05
CA VAL A 257 -2.53 -5.46 10.71
C VAL A 257 -2.26 -5.49 9.20
N PRO A 258 -2.24 -6.65 8.52
CA PRO A 258 -1.97 -6.71 7.08
C PRO A 258 -3.03 -5.96 6.26
N LEU A 259 -4.31 -6.03 6.65
CA LEU A 259 -5.38 -5.27 6.02
C LEU A 259 -5.14 -3.75 6.08
N LYS A 260 -4.76 -3.25 7.26
CA LYS A 260 -4.49 -1.83 7.46
C LYS A 260 -3.24 -1.38 6.71
N VAL A 261 -2.19 -2.22 6.68
CA VAL A 261 -0.98 -1.95 5.91
C VAL A 261 -1.30 -1.87 4.42
N TYR A 262 -1.98 -2.87 3.88
CA TYR A 262 -2.37 -2.91 2.47
C TYR A 262 -3.21 -1.68 2.10
N GLY A 263 -4.25 -1.38 2.86
CA GLY A 263 -5.12 -0.24 2.54
C GLY A 263 -4.42 1.11 2.71
N THR A 264 -3.41 1.22 3.57
CA THR A 264 -2.55 2.42 3.67
C THR A 264 -1.61 2.53 2.47
N VAL A 265 -0.99 1.44 2.04
CA VAL A 265 -0.13 1.38 0.85
C VAL A 265 -0.92 1.72 -0.41
N SER A 266 -2.12 1.14 -0.56
CA SER A 266 -3.06 1.47 -1.65
C SER A 266 -3.36 2.97 -1.71
N SER A 267 -3.67 3.58 -0.56
CA SER A 267 -4.01 5.01 -0.50
C SER A 267 -2.83 5.92 -0.88
N LYS A 268 -1.62 5.61 -0.39
CA LYS A 268 -0.40 6.32 -0.79
C LYS A 268 -0.08 6.12 -2.27
N GLY A 269 -0.23 4.89 -2.78
CA GLY A 269 -0.03 4.58 -4.19
C GLY A 269 -0.97 5.39 -5.09
N ARG A 270 -2.25 5.47 -4.74
CA ARG A 270 -3.22 6.34 -5.42
C ARG A 270 -2.77 7.80 -5.45
N GLN A 271 -2.37 8.34 -4.30
CA GLN A 271 -1.94 9.75 -4.21
C GLN A 271 -0.73 10.04 -5.10
N VAL A 272 0.25 9.13 -5.15
CA VAL A 272 1.41 9.26 -6.03
C VAL A 272 0.99 9.23 -7.50
N LEU A 273 0.11 8.31 -7.89
CA LEU A 273 -0.37 8.20 -9.27
C LEU A 273 -1.23 9.40 -9.69
N GLU A 274 -2.01 9.97 -8.78
CA GLU A 274 -2.81 11.18 -9.03
C GLU A 274 -1.93 12.43 -9.20
N VAL A 275 -0.89 12.57 -8.38
CA VAL A 275 0.12 13.62 -8.55
C VAL A 275 0.86 13.45 -9.86
N PHE A 276 1.24 12.22 -10.22
CA PHE A 276 1.91 11.93 -11.48
C PHE A 276 1.02 12.23 -12.69
N ASP A 277 -0.26 11.86 -12.65
CA ASP A 277 -1.21 12.20 -13.71
C ASP A 277 -1.43 13.70 -13.83
N THR A 278 -1.55 14.42 -12.71
CA THR A 278 -1.64 15.89 -12.71
C THR A 278 -0.39 16.51 -13.34
N PHE A 279 0.79 15.96 -13.04
CA PHE A 279 2.04 16.38 -13.66
C PHE A 279 2.05 16.13 -15.17
N CYS A 280 1.73 14.91 -15.60
CA CYS A 280 1.64 14.54 -17.01
C CYS A 280 0.63 15.40 -17.77
N SER A 281 -0.55 15.61 -17.21
CA SER A 281 -1.63 16.37 -17.86
C SER A 281 -1.34 17.87 -17.96
N ARG A 282 -0.81 18.50 -16.91
CA ARG A 282 -0.74 19.97 -16.82
C ARG A 282 0.65 20.55 -17.03
N TYR A 283 1.68 19.86 -16.57
CA TYR A 283 3.04 20.41 -16.51
C TYR A 283 3.98 19.74 -17.52
N PHE A 284 3.72 18.50 -17.93
CA PHE A 284 4.64 17.76 -18.78
C PHE A 284 4.72 18.31 -20.21
N VAL A 285 3.63 18.89 -20.73
CA VAL A 285 3.67 19.63 -22.00
C VAL A 285 4.61 20.83 -21.89
N ALA A 286 4.45 21.66 -20.85
CA ALA A 286 5.30 22.82 -20.62
C ALA A 286 6.77 22.41 -20.39
N PHE A 287 6.99 21.32 -19.66
CA PHE A 287 8.31 20.73 -19.44
C PHE A 287 8.94 20.26 -20.76
N THR A 288 8.17 19.57 -21.62
CA THR A 288 8.62 19.10 -22.93
C THR A 288 9.02 20.28 -23.83
N VAL A 289 8.19 21.31 -23.90
CA VAL A 289 8.50 22.53 -24.67
C VAL A 289 9.75 23.21 -24.12
N THR A 290 9.84 23.38 -22.81
CA THR A 290 11.01 24.00 -22.16
C THR A 290 12.27 23.19 -22.40
N TYR A 291 12.19 21.86 -22.28
CA TYR A 291 13.29 20.95 -22.58
C TYR A 291 13.76 21.11 -24.02
N ILE A 292 12.83 21.12 -24.99
CA ILE A 292 13.17 21.31 -26.41
C ILE A 292 13.82 22.67 -26.64
N ILE A 293 13.33 23.74 -26.02
CA ILE A 293 13.94 25.08 -26.14
C ILE A 293 15.36 25.09 -25.58
N ILE A 294 15.54 24.60 -24.34
CA ILE A 294 16.86 24.53 -23.69
C ILE A 294 17.81 23.67 -24.52
N LYS A 295 17.33 22.54 -25.00
CA LYS A 295 18.10 21.60 -25.82
C LYS A 295 18.45 22.18 -27.19
N THR A 296 17.56 22.94 -27.80
CA THR A 296 17.84 23.66 -29.05
C THR A 296 18.87 24.75 -28.82
N ALA A 297 18.76 25.51 -27.74
CA ALA A 297 19.74 26.53 -27.37
C ALA A 297 21.12 25.92 -27.02
N HIS A 298 21.12 24.80 -26.31
CA HIS A 298 22.34 24.06 -25.97
C HIS A 298 23.00 23.53 -27.25
N TYR A 299 22.22 23.01 -28.20
CA TYR A 299 22.70 22.56 -29.51
C TYR A 299 23.24 23.70 -30.38
N THR A 300 22.68 24.91 -30.30
CA THR A 300 23.18 26.05 -31.09
C THR A 300 24.43 26.68 -30.49
N VAL A 301 24.61 26.65 -29.16
CA VAL A 301 25.75 27.27 -28.46
C VAL A 301 26.94 26.32 -28.31
N LEU A 302 26.70 25.03 -28.07
CA LEU A 302 27.74 24.02 -27.77
C LEU A 302 27.83 22.95 -28.86
N LYS A 303 27.64 23.40 -30.11
CA LYS A 303 27.67 22.55 -31.30
C LYS A 303 29.09 22.09 -31.59
N ASP A 304 29.34 20.77 -31.59
CA ASP A 304 30.48 20.22 -32.33
C ASP A 304 30.06 20.15 -33.81
N PHE A 305 30.67 20.97 -34.66
CA PHE A 305 30.63 20.76 -36.11
C PHE A 305 31.51 19.54 -36.45
N PRO A 306 31.10 18.64 -37.37
CA PRO A 306 32.07 17.87 -38.12
C PRO A 306 32.94 18.80 -38.98
#